data_AF-A0A662P5B3-F1
#
_entry.id   AF-A0A662P5B3-F1
#
_cell.length_a   1.000
_cell.length_b   1.000
_cell.length_c   1.000
_cell.angle_alpha   90.00
_cell.angle_beta   90.00
_cell.angle_gamma   90.00
#
_symmetry.space_group_name_H-M   'P 1'
#
loop_
_entity.id
_entity.type
_entity.pdbx_description
1 polymer ?
#
loop_
_entity_poly.entity_id
_entity_poly.type
_entity_poly.pdbx_seq_one_letter_code
_entity_poly.pdbx_strand_id
1 'polypeptide(L)'
;MSCESFEKDLINLLYKPEYLGAINLSTLRTIFSYMGREMLEDCIQELVRNRGEWEIRGNYLVNKAIVKEVLGFEKSRLEAELKSYENEINELESELEVLEEVRRIWIENQLLRGDWSPTVKMYVFNVWTEKIKEVHKKINSKRRRINYLRRLLDKIELGREKSFILREESAEGGD
;
A
#
# COMPACT_ATOMS: atom_id res chain seq x y z
N MET A 1 35.97 15.30 6.62
CA MET A 1 35.13 14.11 6.34
C MET A 1 35.23 13.83 4.84
N SER A 2 35.29 12.57 4.40
CA SER A 2 35.28 12.27 2.96
C SER A 2 33.85 12.20 2.42
N CYS A 3 33.67 12.40 1.11
CA CYS A 3 32.35 12.29 0.48
C CYS A 3 31.78 10.86 0.56
N GLU A 4 32.61 9.83 0.64
CA GLU A 4 32.18 8.45 0.91
C GLU A 4 31.58 8.27 2.31
N SER A 5 32.14 8.92 3.33
CA SER A 5 31.58 8.89 4.69
C SER A 5 30.23 9.61 4.73
N PHE A 6 30.15 10.76 4.06
CA PHE A 6 28.91 11.50 3.91
C PHE A 6 27.82 10.69 3.19
N GLU A 7 28.17 9.99 2.10
CA GLU A 7 27.23 9.15 1.35
C GLU A 7 26.62 8.07 2.25
N LYS A 8 27.43 7.39 3.07
CA LYS A 8 26.93 6.36 3.99
C LYS A 8 25.96 6.93 5.02
N ASP A 9 26.29 8.07 5.62
CA ASP A 9 25.42 8.73 6.59
C ASP A 9 24.12 9.21 5.95
N LEU A 10 24.21 9.74 4.72
CA LEU A 10 23.06 10.17 3.93
C LEU A 10 22.15 8.99 3.53
N ILE A 11 22.71 7.87 3.09
CA ILE A 11 21.94 6.66 2.76
C ILE A 11 21.15 6.19 3.98
N ASN A 12 21.80 6.08 5.15
CA ASN A 12 21.14 5.70 6.39
C ASN A 12 20.01 6.66 6.78
N LEU A 13 20.20 7.96 6.54
CA LEU A 13 19.16 8.96 6.76
C LEU A 13 17.98 8.75 5.82
N LEU A 14 18.23 8.49 4.53
CA LEU A 14 17.20 8.36 3.50
C LEU A 14 16.31 7.12 3.66
N TYR A 15 16.76 6.09 4.38
CA TYR A 15 15.91 4.94 4.75
C TYR A 15 14.89 5.26 5.85
N LYS A 16 15.00 6.40 6.54
CA LYS A 16 14.02 6.74 7.57
C LYS A 16 12.65 7.09 6.94
N PRO A 17 11.54 6.80 7.64
CA PRO A 17 10.19 7.02 7.12
C PRO A 17 9.88 8.46 6.71
N GLU A 18 10.60 9.45 7.24
CA GLU A 18 10.36 10.86 6.93
C GLU A 18 10.95 11.29 5.59
N TYR A 19 11.90 10.54 5.04
CA TYR A 19 12.66 10.92 3.85
C TYR A 19 12.41 9.98 2.66
N LEU A 20 12.29 8.67 2.89
CA LEU A 20 11.90 7.67 1.86
C LEU A 20 12.69 7.82 0.55
N GLY A 21 14.01 7.99 0.64
CA GLY A 21 14.88 8.15 -0.52
C GLY A 21 15.00 9.57 -1.09
N ALA A 22 14.33 10.57 -0.51
CA ALA A 22 14.44 11.97 -0.93
C ALA A 22 14.56 12.94 0.26
N ILE A 23 15.45 13.93 0.16
CA ILE A 23 15.62 14.96 1.18
C ILE A 23 15.75 16.34 0.57
N ASN A 24 15.09 17.33 1.18
CA ASN A 24 15.22 18.72 0.76
C ASN A 24 16.65 19.20 1.01
N LEU A 25 17.24 19.91 0.04
CA LEU A 25 18.60 20.43 0.12
C LEU A 25 18.79 21.40 1.30
N SER A 26 17.79 22.18 1.69
CA SER A 26 17.87 23.05 2.87
C SER A 26 17.94 22.24 4.16
N THR A 27 17.12 21.19 4.28
CA THR A 27 17.15 20.25 5.40
C THR A 27 18.48 19.51 5.47
N LEU A 28 18.98 19.04 4.31
CA LEU A 28 20.27 18.39 4.19
C LEU A 28 21.41 19.30 4.69
N ARG A 29 21.44 20.56 4.23
CA ARG A 29 22.40 21.58 4.68
C ARG A 29 22.34 21.86 6.17
N THR A 30 21.14 21.76 6.75
CA THR A 30 20.96 21.94 8.20
C THR A 30 21.56 20.76 8.97
N ILE A 31 21.23 19.52 8.55
CA ILE A 31 21.71 18.28 9.19
C ILE A 31 23.23 18.16 9.09
N PHE A 32 23.80 18.44 7.92
CA PHE A 32 25.24 18.31 7.64
C PHE A 32 25.99 19.63 7.77
N SER A 33 25.45 20.61 8.52
CA SER A 33 26.04 21.94 8.69
C SER A 33 27.47 21.92 9.26
N TYR A 34 27.82 20.87 10.01
CA TYR A 34 29.15 20.66 10.58
C TYR A 34 30.26 20.39 9.55
N MET A 35 29.94 20.03 8.31
CA MET A 35 30.94 19.72 7.27
C MET A 35 31.56 20.95 6.61
N GLY A 36 30.97 22.14 6.82
CA GLY A 36 31.30 23.34 6.06
C GLY A 36 30.58 23.37 4.70
N ARG A 37 30.13 24.56 4.30
CA ARG A 37 29.23 24.73 3.16
C ARG A 37 29.85 24.28 1.83
N GLU A 38 31.09 24.67 1.56
CA GLU A 38 31.78 24.32 0.31
C GLU A 38 31.97 22.81 0.17
N MET A 39 32.52 22.16 1.20
CA MET A 39 32.70 20.70 1.23
C MET A 39 31.39 19.92 1.04
N LEU A 40 30.30 20.37 1.66
CA LEU A 40 28.99 19.72 1.49
C LEU A 40 28.48 19.82 0.04
N GLU A 41 28.56 21.01 -0.56
CA GLU A 41 28.13 21.20 -1.95
C GLU A 41 29.01 20.38 -2.91
N ASP A 42 30.33 20.33 -2.67
CA ASP A 42 31.24 19.49 -3.45
C ASP A 42 30.85 18.01 -3.38
N CYS A 43 30.56 17.48 -2.18
CA CYS A 43 30.12 16.09 -2.04
C CYS A 43 28.76 15.82 -2.69
N ILE A 44 27.81 16.77 -2.62
CA ILE A 44 26.51 16.63 -3.32
C ILE A 44 26.73 16.58 -4.83
N GLN A 45 27.56 17.47 -5.37
CA GLN A 45 27.89 17.48 -6.80
C GLN A 45 28.62 16.20 -7.23
N GLU A 46 29.52 15.69 -6.40
CA GLU A 46 30.24 14.44 -6.64
C GLU A 46 29.26 13.25 -6.72
N LEU A 47 28.32 13.15 -5.78
CA LEU A 47 27.28 12.10 -5.80
C LEU A 47 26.46 12.14 -7.09
N VAL A 48 25.98 13.32 -7.48
CA VAL A 48 25.13 13.49 -8.67
C VAL A 48 25.91 13.20 -9.97
N ARG A 49 27.20 13.56 -10.04
CA ARG A 49 28.02 13.37 -11.24
C ARG A 49 28.51 11.93 -11.42
N ASN A 50 28.93 11.29 -10.34
CA ASN A 50 29.68 10.04 -10.41
C ASN A 50 28.81 8.80 -10.18
N ARG A 51 27.59 8.96 -9.65
CA ARG A 51 26.73 7.84 -9.25
C ARG A 51 25.34 8.03 -9.82
N GLY A 52 25.04 7.35 -10.93
CA GLY A 52 23.78 7.49 -11.68
C GLY A 52 22.47 7.21 -10.90
N GLU A 53 22.61 6.73 -9.67
CA GLU A 53 21.53 6.54 -8.70
C GLU A 53 21.06 7.83 -8.02
N TRP A 54 21.88 8.88 -8.01
CA TRP A 54 21.56 10.17 -7.40
C TRP A 54 21.05 11.17 -8.44
N GLU A 55 20.12 12.03 -8.04
CA GLU A 55 19.68 13.16 -8.85
C GLU A 55 19.16 14.31 -7.99
N ILE A 56 19.20 15.52 -8.55
CA ILE A 56 18.51 16.67 -7.97
C ILE A 56 17.20 16.88 -8.74
N ARG A 57 16.07 16.84 -8.03
CA ARG A 57 14.74 17.18 -8.56
C ARG A 57 14.20 18.40 -7.82
N GLY A 58 14.23 19.56 -8.48
CA GLY A 58 13.91 20.84 -7.85
C GLY A 58 14.84 21.10 -6.66
N ASN A 59 14.27 21.21 -5.45
CA ASN A 59 15.02 21.45 -4.22
C ASN A 59 15.34 20.17 -3.42
N TYR A 60 15.24 18.99 -4.03
CA TYR A 60 15.46 17.71 -3.36
C TYR A 60 16.66 16.97 -3.95
N LEU A 61 17.45 16.35 -3.08
CA LEU A 61 18.40 15.30 -3.43
C LEU A 61 17.69 13.95 -3.30
N VAL A 62 17.68 13.16 -4.37
CA VAL A 62 16.95 11.91 -4.47
C VAL A 62 17.92 10.78 -4.78
N ASN A 63 17.80 9.67 -4.04
CA ASN A 63 18.43 8.40 -4.38
C ASN A 63 17.39 7.47 -5.01
N LYS A 64 17.51 7.25 -6.32
CA LYS A 64 16.58 6.46 -7.13
C LYS A 64 16.52 5.00 -6.72
N ALA A 65 17.64 4.44 -6.25
CA ALA A 65 17.70 3.05 -5.80
C ALA A 65 16.88 2.86 -4.52
N ILE A 66 17.09 3.72 -3.52
CA ILE A 66 16.32 3.71 -2.26
C ILE A 66 14.83 3.93 -2.52
N VAL A 67 14.47 4.94 -3.34
CA VAL A 67 13.06 5.18 -3.69
C VAL A 67 12.43 3.95 -4.34
N LYS A 68 13.14 3.30 -5.28
CA LYS A 68 12.66 2.10 -5.97
C LYS A 68 12.47 0.93 -5.00
N GLU A 69 13.41 0.74 -4.07
CA GLU A 69 13.36 -0.30 -3.04
C GLU A 69 12.19 -0.08 -2.08
N VAL A 70 12.05 1.13 -1.52
CA VAL A 70 10.95 1.50 -0.63
C VAL A 70 9.59 1.31 -1.30
N LEU A 71 9.42 1.79 -2.53
CA LEU A 71 8.20 1.56 -3.30
C LEU A 71 7.98 0.07 -3.62
N GLY A 72 9.05 -0.70 -3.80
CA GLY A 72 9.00 -2.15 -3.99
C GLY A 72 8.47 -2.86 -2.76
N PHE A 73 9.02 -2.53 -1.59
CA PHE A 73 8.56 -3.07 -0.31
C PHE A 73 7.08 -2.72 -0.06
N GLU A 74 6.70 -1.46 -0.25
CA GLU A 74 5.32 -1.02 -0.03
C GLU A 74 4.35 -1.69 -1.01
N LYS A 75 4.76 -1.88 -2.27
CA LYS A 75 3.98 -2.65 -3.25
C LYS A 75 3.73 -4.08 -2.75
N SER A 76 4.78 -4.79 -2.36
CA SER A 76 4.66 -6.17 -1.86
C SER A 76 3.82 -6.25 -0.57
N ARG A 77 3.93 -5.27 0.32
CA ARG A 77 3.09 -5.17 1.53
C ARG A 77 1.61 -5.03 1.17
N LEU A 78 1.28 -4.14 0.23
CA LEU A 78 -0.09 -3.91 -0.24
C LEU A 78 -0.67 -5.13 -0.96
N GLU A 79 0.12 -5.82 -1.79
CA GLU A 79 -0.28 -7.07 -2.45
C GLU A 79 -0.59 -8.20 -1.44
N ALA A 80 0.24 -8.33 -0.40
CA ALA A 80 -0.01 -9.28 0.69
C ALA A 80 -1.28 -8.93 1.46
N GLU A 81 -1.51 -7.66 1.77
CA GLU A 81 -2.73 -7.18 2.44
C GLU A 81 -3.97 -7.44 1.58
N LEU A 82 -3.90 -7.22 0.26
CA LEU A 82 -4.98 -7.54 -0.67
C LEU A 82 -5.33 -9.03 -0.65
N LYS A 83 -4.33 -9.89 -0.79
CA LYS A 83 -4.52 -11.35 -0.76
C LYS A 83 -5.17 -11.82 0.54
N SER A 84 -4.78 -11.21 1.68
CA SER A 84 -5.40 -11.49 2.98
C SER A 84 -6.90 -11.15 2.97
N TYR A 85 -7.27 -9.95 2.50
CA TYR A 85 -8.68 -9.56 2.43
C TYR A 85 -9.49 -10.40 1.44
N GLU A 86 -8.90 -10.81 0.32
CA GLU A 86 -9.56 -11.70 -0.64
C GLU A 86 -9.85 -13.07 -0.02
N ASN A 87 -8.89 -13.65 0.71
CA ASN A 87 -9.10 -14.89 1.45
C ASN A 87 -10.21 -14.77 2.50
N GLU A 88 -10.19 -13.70 3.31
CA GLU A 88 -11.21 -13.45 4.33
C GLU A 88 -12.62 -13.27 3.72
N ILE A 89 -12.72 -12.67 2.52
CA ILE A 89 -13.99 -12.58 1.80
C ILE A 89 -14.48 -13.97 1.38
N ASN A 90 -13.59 -14.81 0.83
CA ASN A 90 -13.96 -16.17 0.41
C ASN A 90 -14.46 -17.01 1.60
N GLU A 91 -13.83 -16.88 2.77
CA GLU A 91 -14.28 -17.53 4.00
C GLU A 91 -15.67 -17.04 4.43
N LEU A 92 -15.90 -15.72 4.39
CA LEU A 92 -17.21 -15.14 4.73
C LEU A 92 -18.30 -15.52 3.72
N GLU A 93 -17.97 -15.63 2.44
CA GLU A 93 -18.89 -16.09 1.40
C GLU A 93 -19.27 -17.56 1.62
N SER A 94 -18.31 -18.41 2.02
CA SER A 94 -18.59 -19.79 2.42
C SER A 94 -19.46 -19.87 3.67
N GLU A 95 -19.21 -19.02 4.68
CA GLU A 95 -20.07 -18.91 5.88
C GLU A 95 -21.50 -18.53 5.47
N LEU A 96 -21.64 -17.60 4.53
CA LEU A 96 -22.93 -17.11 4.06
C LEU A 96 -23.77 -18.22 3.42
N GLU A 97 -23.17 -19.06 2.58
CA GLU A 97 -23.84 -20.23 1.99
C GLU A 97 -24.38 -21.17 3.08
N VAL A 98 -23.58 -21.46 4.11
CA VAL A 98 -24.01 -22.30 5.24
C VAL A 98 -25.16 -21.66 6.01
N LEU A 99 -25.10 -20.36 6.29
CA LEU A 99 -26.17 -19.65 7.00
C LEU A 99 -27.48 -19.64 6.21
N GLU A 100 -27.41 -19.45 4.90
CA GLU A 100 -28.57 -19.50 4.01
C GLU A 100 -29.18 -20.89 3.95
N GLU A 101 -28.34 -21.93 3.89
CA GLU A 101 -28.77 -23.32 3.91
C GLU A 101 -29.45 -23.68 5.24
N VAL A 102 -28.85 -23.32 6.37
CA VAL A 102 -29.44 -23.55 7.69
C VAL A 102 -30.80 -22.84 7.80
N ARG A 103 -30.88 -21.59 7.35
CA ARG A 103 -32.15 -20.84 7.32
C ARG A 103 -33.20 -21.58 6.49
N ARG A 104 -32.84 -22.06 5.29
CA ARG A 104 -33.73 -22.84 4.41
C ARG A 104 -34.23 -24.10 5.08
N ILE A 105 -33.32 -24.92 5.62
CA ILE A 105 -33.64 -26.18 6.30
C ILE A 105 -34.67 -25.94 7.41
N TRP A 106 -34.51 -24.89 8.22
CA TRP A 106 -35.45 -24.59 9.30
C TRP A 106 -36.83 -24.16 8.83
N ILE A 107 -36.93 -23.35 7.76
CA ILE A 107 -38.21 -22.91 7.20
C ILE A 107 -38.94 -24.09 6.54
N GLU A 108 -38.21 -24.90 5.79
CA GLU A 108 -38.75 -26.03 5.02
C GLU A 108 -38.95 -27.30 5.87
N ASN A 109 -38.50 -27.28 7.12
CA ASN A 109 -38.57 -28.42 8.02
C ASN A 109 -40.01 -28.91 8.16
N GLN A 110 -40.25 -30.13 7.66
CA GLN A 110 -41.56 -30.78 7.71
C GLN A 110 -41.89 -31.35 9.09
N LEU A 111 -40.91 -31.52 9.99
CA LEU A 111 -41.12 -32.01 11.35
C LEU A 111 -41.64 -30.89 12.29
N LEU A 112 -41.41 -29.63 11.93
CA LEU A 112 -42.02 -28.47 12.60
C LEU A 112 -43.49 -28.32 12.19
N ARG A 113 -44.39 -28.96 12.94
CA ARG A 113 -45.86 -28.95 12.74
C ARG A 113 -46.59 -28.49 14.03
N GLY A 114 -47.88 -28.18 13.91
CA GLY A 114 -48.73 -27.72 15.01
C GLY A 114 -48.82 -26.19 15.10
N ASP A 115 -49.66 -25.70 16.01
CA ASP A 115 -50.08 -24.29 16.08
C ASP A 115 -48.92 -23.31 16.33
N TRP A 116 -47.83 -23.77 16.96
CA TRP A 116 -46.63 -22.98 17.22
C TRP A 116 -45.63 -22.95 16.05
N SER A 117 -45.79 -23.82 15.05
CA SER A 117 -44.85 -23.94 13.93
C SER A 117 -44.63 -22.62 13.18
N PRO A 118 -45.66 -21.85 12.81
CA PRO A 118 -45.47 -20.56 12.15
C PRO A 118 -44.64 -19.57 12.98
N THR A 119 -44.89 -19.49 14.29
CA THR A 119 -44.18 -18.60 15.21
C THR A 119 -42.70 -18.96 15.30
N VAL A 120 -42.39 -20.27 15.44
CA VAL A 120 -41.00 -20.75 15.50
C VAL A 120 -40.28 -20.49 14.17
N LYS A 121 -40.92 -20.79 13.03
CA LYS A 121 -40.33 -20.55 11.70
C LYS A 121 -40.04 -19.07 11.47
N MET A 122 -40.95 -18.17 11.87
CA MET A 122 -40.77 -16.73 11.77
C MET A 122 -39.61 -16.24 12.65
N TYR A 123 -39.54 -16.71 13.89
CA TYR A 123 -38.45 -16.37 14.80
C TYR A 123 -37.09 -16.79 14.21
N VAL A 124 -36.97 -18.04 13.79
CA VAL A 124 -35.74 -18.60 13.21
C VAL A 124 -35.36 -17.86 11.92
N PHE A 125 -36.33 -17.55 11.05
CA PHE A 125 -36.10 -16.75 9.84
C PHE A 125 -35.49 -15.38 10.17
N ASN A 126 -36.04 -14.67 11.15
CA ASN A 126 -35.55 -13.35 11.54
C ASN A 126 -34.13 -13.42 12.11
N VAL A 127 -33.86 -14.38 13.01
CA VAL A 127 -32.53 -14.56 13.60
C VAL A 127 -31.46 -14.82 12.53
N TRP A 128 -31.72 -15.75 11.60
CA TRP A 128 -30.75 -16.04 10.54
C TRP A 128 -30.63 -14.92 9.51
N THR A 129 -31.73 -14.22 9.22
CA THR A 129 -31.70 -13.07 8.30
C THR A 129 -30.84 -11.95 8.85
N GLU A 130 -30.90 -11.65 10.15
CA GLU A 130 -29.99 -10.67 10.76
C GLU A 130 -28.53 -11.13 10.71
N LYS A 131 -28.25 -12.41 10.99
CA LYS A 131 -26.89 -12.97 10.84
C LYS A 131 -26.35 -12.85 9.41
N ILE A 132 -27.15 -13.20 8.40
CA ILE A 132 -26.77 -13.07 6.98
C ILE A 132 -26.50 -11.61 6.62
N LYS A 133 -27.30 -10.65 7.13
CA LYS A 133 -27.05 -9.22 6.92
C LYS A 133 -25.72 -8.77 7.55
N GLU A 134 -25.36 -9.28 8.73
CA GLU A 134 -24.09 -8.96 9.38
C GLU A 134 -22.89 -9.46 8.56
N VAL A 135 -22.94 -10.69 8.06
CA VAL A 135 -21.89 -11.25 7.18
C VAL A 135 -21.77 -10.43 5.89
N HIS A 136 -22.88 -10.10 5.24
CA HIS A 136 -22.89 -9.21 4.07
C HIS A 136 -22.24 -7.84 4.36
N LYS A 137 -22.52 -7.24 5.54
CA LYS A 137 -21.88 -5.97 5.94
C LYS A 137 -20.36 -6.12 6.07
N LYS A 138 -19.88 -7.22 6.66
CA LYS A 138 -18.44 -7.52 6.77
C LYS A 138 -17.79 -7.66 5.39
N ILE A 139 -18.38 -8.45 4.49
CA ILE A 139 -17.91 -8.62 3.11
C ILE A 139 -17.82 -7.26 2.40
N ASN A 140 -18.88 -6.45 2.47
CA ASN A 140 -18.92 -5.14 1.83
C ASN A 140 -17.84 -4.19 2.37
N SER A 141 -17.59 -4.21 3.68
CA SER A 141 -16.51 -3.41 4.29
C SER A 141 -15.13 -3.83 3.76
N LYS A 142 -14.87 -5.13 3.66
CA LYS A 142 -13.60 -5.66 3.12
C LYS A 142 -13.44 -5.34 1.63
N ARG A 143 -14.50 -5.47 0.82
CA ARG A 143 -14.49 -5.06 -0.60
C ARG A 143 -14.15 -3.57 -0.79
N ARG A 144 -14.67 -2.69 0.07
CA ARG A 144 -14.29 -1.27 0.06
C ARG A 144 -12.80 -1.08 0.36
N ARG A 145 -12.25 -1.83 1.32
CA ARG A 145 -10.83 -1.80 1.65
C ARG A 145 -9.96 -2.30 0.49
N ILE A 146 -10.33 -3.39 -0.16
CA ILE A 146 -9.67 -3.88 -1.39
C ILE A 146 -9.62 -2.80 -2.45
N ASN A 147 -10.74 -2.14 -2.75
CA ASN A 147 -10.79 -1.08 -3.75
C ASN A 147 -9.88 0.10 -3.39
N TYR A 148 -9.78 0.44 -2.11
CA TYR A 148 -8.85 1.47 -1.64
C TYR A 148 -7.39 1.05 -1.83
N LEU A 149 -7.03 -0.18 -1.46
CA LEU A 149 -5.67 -0.72 -1.62
C LEU A 149 -5.26 -0.81 -3.10
N ARG A 150 -6.17 -1.24 -3.98
CA ARG A 150 -5.93 -1.24 -5.44
C ARG A 150 -5.62 0.16 -5.97
N ARG A 151 -6.39 1.18 -5.55
CA ARG A 151 -6.09 2.58 -5.91
C ARG A 151 -4.73 3.07 -5.39
N LEU A 152 -4.25 2.56 -4.25
CA LEU A 152 -2.92 2.90 -3.76
C LEU A 152 -1.83 2.24 -4.60
N LEU A 153 -2.00 0.96 -4.98
CA LEU A 153 -1.11 0.28 -5.90
C LEU A 153 -1.04 0.98 -7.25
N ASP A 154 -2.19 1.35 -7.83
CA ASP A 154 -2.24 2.10 -9.10
C ASP A 154 -1.45 3.40 -9.01
N LYS A 155 -1.51 4.11 -7.87
CA LYS A 155 -0.73 5.34 -7.66
C LYS A 155 0.78 5.08 -7.59
N ILE A 156 1.19 3.98 -6.96
CA ILE A 156 2.60 3.57 -6.91
C ILE A 156 3.09 3.20 -8.32
N GLU A 157 2.27 2.50 -9.11
CA GLU A 157 2.59 2.10 -10.47
C GLU A 157 2.61 3.27 -11.45
N LEU A 158 1.60 4.15 -11.42
CA LEU A 158 1.58 5.39 -12.21
C LEU A 158 2.73 6.33 -11.82
N GLY A 159 3.13 6.35 -10.55
CA GLY A 159 4.32 7.07 -10.08
C GLY A 159 5.61 6.51 -10.69
N ARG A 160 5.69 5.19 -10.88
CA ARG A 160 6.79 4.52 -11.59
C ARG A 160 6.75 4.82 -13.09
N GLU A 161 5.59 4.74 -13.74
CA GLU A 161 5.45 5.00 -15.18
C GLU A 161 5.77 6.47 -15.55
N LYS A 162 5.25 7.45 -14.78
CA LYS A 162 5.61 8.86 -15.00
C LYS A 162 7.10 9.13 -14.80
N SER A 163 7.76 8.40 -13.90
CA SER A 163 9.21 8.48 -13.72
C SER A 163 10.01 7.78 -14.83
N PHE A 164 9.37 6.89 -15.59
CA PHE A 164 9.96 6.15 -16.71
C PHE A 164 9.82 6.93 -18.02
N ILE A 165 8.64 7.52 -18.30
CA ILE A 165 8.38 8.31 -19.52
C ILE A 165 9.30 9.54 -19.60
N LEU A 166 9.59 10.20 -18.47
CA LEU A 166 10.54 11.32 -18.41
C LEU A 166 12.01 10.91 -18.71
N ARG A 167 12.34 9.62 -18.68
CA ARG A 167 13.68 9.12 -19.07
C ARG A 167 13.80 8.87 -20.56
N GLU A 168 12.74 8.48 -21.25
CA GLU A 168 12.78 8.21 -22.70
C GLU A 168 12.81 9.51 -23.52
N GLU A 169 12.08 10.55 -23.12
CA GLU A 169 12.13 11.87 -23.78
C GLU A 169 13.50 12.57 -23.64
N SER A 170 14.30 12.18 -22.65
CA SER A 170 15.67 12.71 -22.46
C SER A 170 16.73 11.90 -23.23
N ALA A 171 16.39 10.70 -23.70
CA ALA A 171 17.32 9.80 -24.40
C ALA A 171 17.19 9.87 -25.93
N GLU A 172 16.06 10.37 -26.45
CA GLU A 172 15.81 10.49 -27.91
C GLU A 172 16.01 11.92 -28.47
N GLY A 173 16.45 12.88 -27.63
CA GLY A 173 16.64 14.29 -28.01
C GLY A 173 18.05 14.68 -28.44
N GLY A 174 18.83 13.75 -29.01
CA GLY A 174 20.22 14.00 -29.41
C GLY A 174 20.57 13.35 -30.74
N ASP A 175 20.21 14.02 -31.83
CA ASP A 175 20.96 14.03 -33.10
C ASP A 175 20.74 15.38 -33.80
#